data_AF-A0A7S2LB71-F1
#
_entry.id   AF-A0A7S2LB71-F1
#
_cell.length_a   1.000
_cell.length_b   1.000
_cell.length_c   1.000
_cell.angle_alpha   90.00
_cell.angle_beta   90.00
_cell.angle_gamma   90.00
#
_symmetry.space_group_name_H-M   'P 1'
#
loop_
_entity.id
_entity.type
_entity.pdbx_description
1 polymer ?
#
loop_
_entity_poly.entity_id
_entity_poly.type
_entity_poly.pdbx_seq_one_letter_code
_entity_poly.pdbx_strand_id
1 'polypeptide(L)'
;VVFTRGAIHREASVAGVLPRANTLLRRHPKLVRRPQALCSNLDLVLLVLSAEPDFHEGMVDRVLVSCHAQGLNAAIVLNKVDLIPEGTRSRWDMEDRLDVYERAGYAVLWVSAITGEGIPALRDALASGTSIFIGNSGVGKSHLLNALGEGRIEVRVGELNERLRLGTHTTTTTT
;
A
#
# COMPACT_ATOMS: atom_id res chain seq x y z
N VAL A 1 -7.34 0.42 20.75
CA VAL A 1 -6.51 0.13 21.96
C VAL A 1 -7.15 0.81 23.15
N VAL A 2 -7.00 0.25 24.36
CA VAL A 2 -7.50 0.84 25.60
C VAL A 2 -6.33 1.52 26.31
N PHE A 3 -6.51 2.77 26.72
CA PHE A 3 -5.49 3.54 27.43
C PHE A 3 -5.86 3.74 28.90
N THR A 4 -4.85 3.74 29.77
CA THR A 4 -4.97 4.18 31.16
C THR A 4 -4.12 5.42 31.39
N ARG A 5 -4.61 6.33 32.24
CA ARG A 5 -3.87 7.55 32.62
C ARG A 5 -2.62 7.15 33.41
N GLY A 6 -1.45 7.61 32.96
CA GLY A 6 -0.19 7.41 33.66
C GLY A 6 -0.12 8.19 34.97
N ALA A 7 0.75 7.76 35.87
CA ALA A 7 0.97 8.41 37.16
C ALA A 7 1.56 9.84 37.04
N ILE A 8 2.17 10.16 35.90
CA ILE A 8 2.77 11.46 35.59
C ILE A 8 1.85 12.24 34.64
N HIS A 9 1.69 13.54 34.90
CA HIS A 9 0.84 14.41 34.07
C HIS A 9 1.32 14.38 32.60
N ARG A 10 0.42 13.98 31.68
CA ARG A 10 0.59 13.85 30.21
C ARG A 10 1.07 12.50 29.65
N GLU A 11 1.19 11.46 30.46
CA GLU A 11 1.46 10.10 29.94
C GLU A 11 0.19 9.23 29.93
N ALA A 12 0.05 8.40 28.90
CA ALA A 12 -0.97 7.35 28.79
C ALA A 12 -0.29 6.02 28.49
N SER A 13 -0.69 4.96 29.18
CA SER A 13 -0.18 3.59 28.97
C SER A 13 -1.22 2.72 28.25
N VAL A 14 -0.76 1.81 27.40
CA VAL A 14 -1.65 0.84 26.74
C VAL A 14 -2.04 -0.21 27.77
N ALA A 15 -3.31 -0.22 28.16
CA ALA A 15 -3.87 -1.17 29.11
C ALA A 15 -4.43 -2.42 28.44
N GLY A 16 -4.72 -2.36 27.14
CA GLY A 16 -5.22 -3.52 26.40
C GLY A 16 -5.41 -3.27 24.90
N VAL A 17 -5.59 -4.37 24.16
CA VAL A 17 -5.87 -4.37 22.73
C VAL A 17 -7.25 -5.01 22.51
N LEU A 18 -8.14 -4.29 21.83
CA LEU A 18 -9.47 -4.78 21.47
C LEU A 18 -9.36 -5.84 20.35
N PRO A 19 -10.38 -6.70 20.17
CA PRO A 19 -10.45 -7.59 19.02
C PRO A 19 -10.27 -6.82 17.70
N ARG A 20 -9.51 -7.40 16.78
CA ARG A 20 -9.25 -6.82 15.45
C ARG A 20 -10.35 -7.24 14.49
N ALA A 21 -10.86 -6.31 13.70
CA ALA A 21 -11.87 -6.58 12.67
C ALA A 21 -11.29 -7.43 11.52
N ASN A 22 -10.07 -7.09 11.11
CA ASN A 22 -9.30 -7.85 10.13
C ASN A 22 -7.80 -7.71 10.44
N THR A 23 -6.99 -8.53 9.81
CA THR A 23 -5.53 -8.47 9.96
C THR A 23 -4.89 -8.89 8.65
N LEU A 24 -3.95 -8.09 8.17
CA LEU A 24 -3.09 -8.46 7.04
C LEU A 24 -1.88 -9.24 7.56
N LEU A 25 -1.78 -10.50 7.15
CA LEU A 25 -0.71 -11.42 7.53
C LEU A 25 0.33 -11.55 6.42
N ARG A 26 1.60 -11.63 6.81
CA ARG A 26 2.72 -12.01 5.95
C ARG A 26 3.37 -13.30 6.46
N ARG A 27 3.85 -14.16 5.55
CA ARG A 27 4.71 -15.28 5.94
C ARG A 27 5.99 -14.76 6.58
N HIS A 28 6.30 -15.23 7.78
CA HIS A 28 7.54 -14.84 8.46
C HIS A 28 8.76 -15.41 7.70
N PRO A 29 9.77 -14.58 7.36
CA PRO A 29 10.87 -14.97 6.48
C PRO A 29 11.74 -16.10 7.04
N LYS A 30 11.79 -16.27 8.37
CA LYS A 30 12.60 -17.31 9.03
C LYS A 30 11.81 -18.42 9.70
N LEU A 31 10.49 -18.27 9.83
CA LEU A 31 9.64 -19.18 10.62
C LEU A 31 8.39 -19.48 9.82
N VAL A 32 8.49 -20.46 8.91
CA VAL A 32 7.44 -20.85 7.96
C VAL A 32 6.09 -21.13 8.65
N ARG A 33 6.10 -21.50 9.94
CA ARG A 33 4.92 -21.88 10.73
C ARG A 33 4.26 -20.76 11.54
N ARG A 34 4.77 -19.52 11.52
CA ARG A 34 4.10 -18.39 12.21
C ARG A 34 3.88 -17.22 11.26
N PRO A 35 2.63 -16.90 10.89
CA PRO A 35 2.36 -15.67 10.16
C PRO A 35 2.67 -14.46 11.06
N GLN A 36 3.23 -13.41 10.46
CA GLN A 36 3.47 -12.11 11.09
C GLN A 36 2.33 -11.17 10.71
N ALA A 37 1.61 -10.64 11.70
CA ALA A 37 0.66 -9.56 11.46
C ALA A 37 1.43 -8.28 11.08
N LEU A 38 1.11 -7.72 9.92
CA LEU A 38 1.66 -6.44 9.47
C LEU A 38 0.82 -5.28 10.00
N CYS A 39 -0.48 -5.30 9.69
CA CYS A 39 -1.44 -4.27 10.06
C CYS A 39 -2.82 -4.91 10.33
N SER A 40 -3.72 -4.17 10.97
CA SER A 40 -5.05 -4.63 11.35
C SER A 40 -6.05 -3.49 11.31
N ASN A 41 -7.33 -3.82 11.18
CA ASN A 41 -8.43 -2.85 11.04
C ASN A 41 -8.25 -1.95 9.80
N LEU A 42 -7.95 -2.58 8.67
CA LEU A 42 -7.81 -1.94 7.36
C LEU A 42 -9.16 -1.91 6.65
N ASP A 43 -9.52 -0.78 6.10
CA ASP A 43 -10.69 -0.61 5.22
C ASP A 43 -10.32 -0.90 3.76
N LEU A 44 -9.07 -0.60 3.37
CA LEU A 44 -8.59 -0.77 1.99
C LEU A 44 -7.10 -1.12 1.91
N VAL A 45 -6.77 -2.05 1.03
CA VAL A 45 -5.40 -2.37 0.62
C VAL A 45 -5.15 -1.84 -0.79
N LEU A 46 -4.20 -0.91 -0.92
CA LEU A 46 -3.78 -0.37 -2.21
C LEU A 46 -2.51 -1.10 -2.68
N LEU A 47 -2.65 -1.94 -3.70
CA LEU A 47 -1.52 -2.58 -4.37
C LEU A 47 -0.94 -1.62 -5.42
N VAL A 48 0.20 -1.02 -5.08
CA VAL A 48 0.93 -0.10 -5.94
C VAL A 48 1.87 -0.85 -6.87
N LEU A 49 1.56 -0.74 -8.16
CA LEU A 49 2.37 -1.16 -9.30
C LEU A 49 3.02 0.08 -9.92
N SER A 50 3.91 -0.13 -10.88
CA SER A 50 4.46 0.96 -11.68
C SER A 50 4.58 0.56 -13.14
N ALA A 51 4.49 1.56 -14.03
CA ALA A 51 4.88 1.42 -15.42
C ALA A 51 6.34 0.95 -15.57
N GLU A 52 7.22 1.48 -14.70
CA GLU A 52 8.64 1.13 -14.63
C GLU A 52 9.12 1.22 -13.16
N PRO A 53 9.71 0.17 -12.57
CA PRO A 53 9.87 -1.17 -13.14
C PRO A 53 8.52 -1.84 -13.37
N ASP A 54 8.46 -2.67 -14.41
CA ASP A 54 7.28 -3.47 -14.74
C ASP A 54 6.90 -4.43 -13.60
N PHE A 55 5.62 -4.79 -13.52
CA PHE A 55 5.10 -5.72 -12.52
C PHE A 55 4.95 -7.14 -13.08
N HIS A 56 4.82 -8.09 -12.16
CA HIS A 56 4.51 -9.49 -12.49
C HIS A 56 3.12 -9.83 -11.97
N GLU A 57 2.28 -10.41 -12.82
CA GLU A 57 0.89 -10.80 -12.52
C GLU A 57 0.82 -11.76 -11.33
N GLY A 58 1.74 -12.73 -11.26
CA GLY A 58 1.79 -13.65 -10.13
C GLY A 58 2.05 -12.99 -8.77
N MET A 59 2.58 -11.76 -8.74
CA MET A 59 2.66 -10.94 -7.52
C MET A 59 1.30 -10.28 -7.23
N VAL A 60 0.64 -9.73 -8.24
CA VAL A 60 -0.69 -9.13 -8.17
C VAL A 60 -1.69 -10.16 -7.64
N ASP A 61 -1.80 -11.31 -8.32
CA ASP A 61 -2.68 -12.42 -7.94
C ASP A 61 -2.49 -12.83 -6.49
N ARG A 62 -1.23 -13.02 -6.07
CA ARG A 62 -0.92 -13.47 -4.71
C ARG A 62 -1.40 -12.46 -3.66
N VAL A 63 -1.24 -11.17 -3.93
CA VAL A 63 -1.68 -10.12 -3.00
C VAL A 63 -3.21 -10.06 -2.96
N LEU A 64 -3.88 -10.06 -4.12
CA LEU A 64 -5.33 -9.99 -4.21
C LEU A 64 -6.00 -11.21 -3.57
N VAL A 65 -5.53 -12.42 -3.87
CA VAL A 65 -6.00 -13.66 -3.23
C VAL A 65 -5.79 -13.62 -1.72
N SER A 66 -4.65 -13.10 -1.27
CA SER A 66 -4.37 -12.94 0.17
C SER A 66 -5.34 -11.97 0.83
N CYS A 67 -5.67 -10.84 0.18
CA CYS A 67 -6.64 -9.88 0.69
C CYS A 67 -8.04 -10.49 0.76
N HIS A 68 -8.47 -11.13 -0.33
CA HIS A 68 -9.77 -11.79 -0.41
C HIS A 68 -9.95 -12.87 0.67
N ALA A 69 -8.94 -13.73 0.87
CA ALA A 69 -8.96 -14.77 1.90
C ALA A 69 -9.04 -14.20 3.35
N GLN A 70 -8.67 -12.93 3.54
CA GLN A 70 -8.70 -12.23 4.83
C GLN A 70 -9.89 -11.26 4.95
N GLY A 71 -10.80 -11.25 3.98
CA GLY A 71 -11.95 -10.33 3.95
C GLY A 71 -11.55 -8.85 3.83
N LEU A 72 -10.38 -8.58 3.23
CA LEU A 72 -9.88 -7.23 3.00
C LEU A 72 -10.25 -6.75 1.60
N ASN A 73 -10.81 -5.54 1.51
CA ASN A 73 -10.98 -4.86 0.22
C ASN A 73 -9.62 -4.48 -0.35
N ALA A 74 -9.46 -4.60 -1.66
CA ALA A 74 -8.23 -4.24 -2.36
C ALA A 74 -8.52 -3.45 -3.63
N ALA A 75 -7.61 -2.55 -3.98
CA ALA A 75 -7.59 -1.83 -5.25
C ALA A 75 -6.15 -1.80 -5.79
N ILE A 76 -6.02 -1.77 -7.11
CA ILE A 76 -4.74 -1.66 -7.81
C ILE A 76 -4.48 -0.19 -8.11
N VAL A 77 -3.23 0.24 -7.92
CA VAL A 77 -2.77 1.58 -8.27
C VAL A 77 -1.58 1.43 -9.22
N LEU A 78 -1.75 1.72 -10.50
CA LEU A 78 -0.65 1.77 -11.45
C LEU A 78 -0.04 3.18 -11.43
N ASN A 79 1.15 3.29 -10.86
CA ASN A 79 1.87 4.56 -10.77
C ASN A 79 2.82 4.78 -11.97
N LYS A 80 3.30 6.01 -12.11
CA LYS A 80 4.24 6.46 -13.16
C LYS A 80 3.66 6.37 -14.58
N VAL A 81 2.36 6.62 -14.71
CA VAL A 81 1.67 6.61 -16.02
C VAL A 81 2.19 7.71 -16.96
N ASP A 82 2.89 8.71 -16.43
CA ASP A 82 3.66 9.70 -17.21
C ASP A 82 4.74 9.07 -18.10
N LEU A 83 5.15 7.83 -17.83
CA LEU A 83 6.10 7.06 -18.66
C LEU A 83 5.42 6.30 -19.81
N ILE A 84 4.08 6.28 -19.87
CA ILE A 84 3.30 5.53 -20.86
C ILE A 84 2.45 6.50 -21.68
N PRO A 85 2.94 7.00 -22.83
CA PRO A 85 2.17 7.94 -23.64
C PRO A 85 0.89 7.32 -24.20
N GLU A 86 -0.15 8.14 -24.31
CA GLU A 86 -1.43 7.76 -24.92
C GLU A 86 -1.27 7.28 -26.37
N GLY A 87 -2.09 6.31 -26.78
CA GLY A 87 -2.10 5.76 -28.14
C GLY A 87 -0.85 4.94 -28.52
N THR A 88 -0.01 4.59 -27.54
CA THR A 88 1.14 3.71 -27.76
C THR A 88 0.80 2.25 -27.50
N ARG A 89 1.54 1.34 -28.14
CA ARG A 89 1.40 -0.10 -27.89
C ARG A 89 1.60 -0.47 -26.42
N SER A 90 2.55 0.16 -25.73
CA SER A 90 2.79 -0.05 -24.30
C SER A 90 1.58 0.31 -23.44
N ARG A 91 0.79 1.32 -23.85
CA ARG A 91 -0.45 1.68 -23.16
C ARG A 91 -1.50 0.58 -23.31
N TRP A 92 -1.75 0.14 -24.53
CA TRP A 92 -2.71 -0.93 -24.81
C TRP A 92 -2.31 -2.25 -24.14
N ASP A 93 -1.03 -2.63 -24.20
CA ASP A 93 -0.54 -3.85 -23.54
C ASP A 93 -0.78 -3.78 -22.02
N MET A 94 -0.63 -2.59 -21.41
CA MET A 94 -0.87 -2.38 -19.98
C MET A 94 -2.36 -2.39 -19.61
N GLU A 95 -3.21 -1.81 -20.45
CA GLU A 95 -4.67 -1.84 -20.33
C GLU A 95 -5.18 -3.28 -20.40
N ASP A 96 -4.76 -4.06 -21.39
CA ASP A 96 -5.15 -5.48 -21.55
C ASP A 96 -4.77 -6.33 -20.33
N ARG A 97 -3.57 -6.10 -19.78
CA ARG A 97 -3.10 -6.79 -18.57
C ARG A 97 -3.93 -6.45 -17.35
N LEU A 98 -4.38 -5.20 -17.22
CA LEU A 98 -5.13 -4.72 -16.06
C LEU A 98 -6.64 -4.99 -16.16
N ASP A 99 -7.20 -5.07 -17.37
CA ASP A 99 -8.61 -5.38 -17.63
C ASP A 99 -9.05 -6.74 -17.05
N VAL A 100 -8.11 -7.70 -16.93
CA VAL A 100 -8.38 -8.96 -16.21
C VAL A 100 -8.83 -8.72 -14.76
N TYR A 101 -8.20 -7.77 -14.06
CA TYR A 101 -8.53 -7.47 -12.67
C TYR A 101 -9.77 -6.57 -12.55
N GLU A 102 -9.96 -5.63 -13.48
CA GLU A 102 -11.19 -4.82 -13.54
C GLU A 102 -12.43 -5.69 -13.73
N ARG A 103 -12.38 -6.63 -14.68
CA ARG A 103 -13.46 -7.62 -14.90
C ARG A 103 -13.67 -8.55 -13.71
N ALA A 104 -12.65 -8.77 -12.89
CA ALA A 104 -12.75 -9.51 -11.63
C ALA A 104 -13.34 -8.66 -10.47
N GLY A 105 -13.66 -7.38 -10.72
CA GLY A 105 -14.30 -6.49 -9.76
C GLY A 105 -13.34 -5.64 -8.92
N TYR A 106 -12.04 -5.63 -9.23
CA TYR A 106 -11.08 -4.76 -8.55
C TYR A 106 -11.04 -3.39 -9.22
N ALA A 107 -11.03 -2.33 -8.42
CA ALA A 107 -10.74 -0.99 -8.93
C ALA A 107 -9.28 -0.88 -9.36
N VAL A 108 -9.04 -0.29 -10.53
CA VAL A 108 -7.70 0.03 -11.03
C VAL A 108 -7.58 1.54 -11.19
N LEU A 109 -6.61 2.13 -10.49
CA LEU A 109 -6.35 3.58 -10.51
C LEU A 109 -5.03 3.84 -11.24
N TRP A 110 -5.12 4.59 -12.34
CA TRP A 110 -3.98 5.07 -13.11
C TRP A 110 -3.53 6.40 -12.54
N VAL A 111 -2.28 6.49 -12.08
CA VAL A 111 -1.79 7.66 -11.37
C VAL A 111 -0.36 8.03 -11.76
N SER A 112 -0.05 9.32 -11.67
CA SER A 112 1.32 9.80 -11.64
C SER A 112 1.54 10.68 -10.44
N ALA A 113 2.40 10.22 -9.53
CA ALA A 113 2.87 11.05 -8.42
C ALA A 113 3.64 12.29 -8.87
N ILE A 114 4.18 12.29 -10.10
CA ILE A 114 4.99 13.40 -10.65
C ILE A 114 4.07 14.47 -11.25
N THR A 115 3.14 14.07 -12.11
CA THR A 115 2.26 15.03 -12.81
C THR A 115 1.02 15.39 -11.99
N GLY A 116 0.67 14.58 -10.98
CA GLY A 116 -0.57 14.71 -10.21
C GLY A 116 -1.77 14.03 -10.86
N GLU A 117 -1.59 13.41 -12.02
CA GLU A 117 -2.65 12.62 -12.69
C GLU A 117 -3.20 11.54 -11.77
N GLY A 118 -4.52 11.41 -11.72
CA GLY A 118 -5.23 10.39 -10.92
C GLY A 118 -5.13 10.55 -9.39
N ILE A 119 -4.35 11.50 -8.88
CA ILE A 119 -4.21 11.73 -7.42
C ILE A 119 -5.54 12.13 -6.75
N PRO A 120 -6.42 12.95 -7.34
CA PRO A 120 -7.74 13.22 -6.77
C PRO A 120 -8.58 11.94 -6.57
N ALA A 121 -8.64 11.06 -7.59
CA ALA A 121 -9.37 9.80 -7.49
C ALA A 121 -8.76 8.86 -6.44
N LEU A 122 -7.43 8.81 -6.34
CA LEU A 122 -6.74 8.06 -5.28
C LEU A 122 -7.07 8.60 -3.88
N ARG A 123 -7.19 9.92 -3.73
CA ARG A 123 -7.57 10.56 -2.48
C ARG A 123 -9.00 10.22 -2.08
N ASP A 124 -9.92 10.23 -3.03
CA ASP A 124 -11.32 9.85 -2.79
C ASP A 124 -11.42 8.39 -2.36
N ALA A 125 -10.65 7.49 -2.99
CA ALA A 125 -10.55 6.09 -2.58
C ALA A 125 -10.00 5.92 -1.15
N LEU A 126 -9.12 6.80 -0.70
CA LEU A 126 -8.55 6.80 0.65
C LEU A 126 -9.48 7.40 1.71
N ALA A 127 -10.46 8.21 1.31
CA ALA A 127 -11.41 8.84 2.24
C ALA A 127 -12.29 7.81 2.96
N SER A 128 -12.33 6.56 2.51
CA SER A 128 -13.11 5.47 3.09
C SER A 128 -12.57 4.94 4.43
N GLY A 129 -11.34 5.30 4.83
CA GLY A 129 -10.81 4.95 6.14
C GLY A 129 -9.33 4.55 6.16
N THR A 130 -8.99 3.59 7.01
CA THR A 130 -7.62 3.14 7.25
C THR A 130 -7.12 2.32 6.07
N SER A 131 -6.11 2.82 5.38
CA SER A 131 -5.58 2.18 4.17
C SER A 131 -4.09 1.87 4.28
N ILE A 132 -3.63 0.86 3.53
CA ILE A 132 -2.21 0.51 3.43
C ILE A 132 -1.74 0.45 1.98
N PHE A 133 -0.51 0.91 1.73
CA PHE A 133 0.15 0.83 0.44
C PHE A 133 1.10 -0.37 0.43
N ILE A 134 0.87 -1.32 -0.48
CA ILE A 134 1.70 -2.52 -0.69
C ILE A 134 2.30 -2.46 -2.09
N GLY A 135 3.55 -2.89 -2.26
CA GLY A 135 4.17 -2.97 -3.58
C GLY A 135 5.68 -3.08 -3.47
N ASN A 136 6.34 -3.44 -4.57
CA ASN A 136 7.79 -3.60 -4.62
C ASN A 136 8.54 -2.28 -4.34
N SER A 137 9.84 -2.35 -4.06
CA SER A 137 10.66 -1.14 -3.99
C SER A 137 10.69 -0.45 -5.37
N GLY A 138 10.78 0.88 -5.40
CA GLY A 138 10.89 1.64 -6.64
C GLY A 138 9.56 1.96 -7.36
N VAL A 139 8.44 1.35 -6.97
CA VAL A 139 7.12 1.62 -7.60
C VAL A 139 6.54 3.01 -7.27
N GLY A 140 7.13 3.74 -6.32
CA GLY A 140 6.78 5.13 -6.01
C GLY A 140 5.81 5.36 -4.84
N LYS A 141 5.62 4.38 -3.95
CA LYS A 141 4.76 4.52 -2.74
C LYS A 141 5.02 5.79 -1.93
N SER A 142 6.29 6.11 -1.62
CA SER A 142 6.62 7.33 -0.85
C SER A 142 6.30 8.62 -1.61
N HIS A 143 6.46 8.61 -2.93
CA HIS A 143 6.12 9.77 -3.76
C HIS A 143 4.61 10.00 -3.79
N LEU A 144 3.82 8.91 -3.89
CA LEU A 144 2.36 8.98 -3.79
C LEU A 144 1.91 9.53 -2.43
N LEU A 145 2.52 9.08 -1.32
CA LEU A 145 2.20 9.62 0.02
C LEU A 145 2.47 11.13 0.11
N ASN A 146 3.58 11.60 -0.45
CA ASN A 146 3.90 13.02 -0.48
C ASN A 146 2.91 13.82 -1.34
N ALA A 147 2.54 13.29 -2.52
CA ALA A 147 1.57 13.92 -3.42
C ALA A 147 0.17 14.01 -2.78
N LEU A 148 -0.27 12.95 -2.08
CA LEU A 148 -1.52 12.92 -1.35
C LEU A 148 -1.52 13.85 -0.13
N GLY A 149 -0.37 13.97 0.53
CA GLY A 149 -0.19 14.86 1.69
C GLY A 149 -0.17 16.34 1.35
N GLU A 150 -0.19 16.73 0.07
CA GLU A 150 -0.04 18.14 -0.37
C GLU A 150 1.18 18.83 0.28
N GLY A 151 2.26 18.08 0.49
CA GLY A 151 3.46 18.56 1.18
C GLY A 151 3.34 18.72 2.70
N ARG A 152 2.19 18.42 3.30
CA ARG A 152 1.98 18.44 4.77
C ARG A 152 2.43 17.15 5.45
N ILE A 153 2.55 16.07 4.67
CA ILE A 153 3.13 14.81 5.13
C ILE A 153 4.58 14.82 4.69
N GLU A 154 5.49 15.21 5.58
CA GLU A 154 6.92 14.97 5.38
C GLU A 154 7.20 13.49 5.66
N VAL A 155 6.95 12.61 4.69
CA VAL A 155 7.61 11.31 4.71
C VAL A 155 9.08 11.61 4.44
N ARG A 156 9.92 11.57 5.49
CA ARG A 156 11.38 11.70 5.33
C ARG A 156 11.84 10.74 4.23
N VAL A 157 12.12 11.28 3.05
CA VAL A 157 12.88 10.61 1.98
C VAL A 157 14.36 10.71 2.37
N GLY A 158 14.67 10.30 3.60
CA GLY A 158 16.03 10.29 4.13
C GLY A 158 16.60 8.92 3.88
N GLU A 159 17.62 8.87 3.02
CA GLU A 159 18.58 7.78 2.79
C GLU A 159 18.10 6.38 3.20
N LEU A 160 17.89 5.54 2.18
CA LEU A 160 17.89 4.09 2.31
C LEU A 160 18.92 3.69 3.36
N ASN A 161 18.47 3.28 4.56
CA ASN A 161 19.36 2.94 5.65
C ASN A 161 20.22 1.75 5.19
N GLU A 162 21.43 2.05 4.68
CA GLU A 162 22.35 1.15 3.99
C GLU A 162 22.79 -0.03 4.87
N ARG A 163 22.42 -0.04 6.15
CA ARG A 163 22.85 -0.99 7.15
C ARG A 163 22.16 -2.35 7.10
N LEU A 164 21.10 -2.55 6.31
CA LEU A 164 20.37 -3.81 6.25
C LEU A 164 20.20 -4.32 4.81
N ARG A 165 21.32 -4.63 4.14
CA ARG A 165 21.45 -5.21 2.78
C ARG A 165 20.75 -6.58 2.54
N LEU A 166 19.65 -6.86 3.23
CA LEU A 166 18.69 -7.88 2.84
C LEU A 166 17.34 -7.18 2.72
N GLY A 167 16.67 -7.32 1.57
CA GLY A 167 15.41 -6.65 1.21
C GLY A 167 14.26 -6.98 2.17
N THR A 168 14.30 -6.32 3.30
CA THR A 168 13.44 -6.33 4.48
C THR A 168 13.49 -4.86 4.91
N HIS A 169 12.43 -4.11 5.17
CA HIS A 169 11.11 -4.36 5.71
C HIS A 169 10.38 -2.99 5.67
N THR A 170 9.05 -2.95 5.54
CA THR A 170 8.15 -2.53 6.62
C THR A 170 8.22 -1.04 7.03
N THR A 171 7.21 -0.27 6.63
CA THR A 171 6.79 0.91 7.40
C THR A 171 6.06 0.40 8.65
N THR A 172 6.79 0.17 9.75
CA THR A 172 6.20 -0.13 11.07
C THR A 172 6.09 1.15 11.90
N THR A 173 5.46 2.17 11.33
CA THR A 173 5.04 3.34 12.12
C THR A 173 3.82 3.93 11.46
N THR A 174 2.65 3.55 11.98
CA THR A 174 1.43 4.34 11.83
C THR A 174 1.53 5.45 12.87
N THR A 175 1.53 6.72 12.44
CA THR A 175 1.43 7.86 13.36
C THR A 175 0.02 7.94 13.93
#